data_AF-A0A7K4F7N0-F1
#
_entry.id   AF-A0A7K4F7N0-F1
#
_cell.length_a   1.000
_cell.length_b   1.000
_cell.length_c   1.000
_cell.angle_alpha   90.00
_cell.angle_beta   90.00
_cell.angle_gamma   90.00
#
_symmetry.space_group_name_H-M   'P 1'
#
loop_
_entity.id
_entity.type
_entity.pdbx_description
1 polymer ?
#
loop_
_entity_poly.entity_id
_entity_poly.type
_entity_poly.pdbx_seq_one_letter_code
_entity_poly.pdbx_strand_id
1 'polypeptide(L)'
;MINFFTISVILMILIGSTISMNYVYAEGDLLSDIKFLQTGEFSTDQNQFQISNDVEIREFFGGNIVRVSGLTIEGFPYITYSRIIDEEIDTKGIIFINGKFVSLSFIEKTMETQNTVEKQEDLAILVQYTQRVYSEKFVKLDIKIYDKQQNKLNDFYQNYGHIQNTNIGVTIVNEDNQEIFSSNGITNENGLFQTEYFIPENSKRETLTVSITAENENSKSSKLLQVFSLGEPSDDGKSS
;
A
#
# COMPACT_ATOMS: atom_id res chain seq x y z
N MET A 1 -24.38 -67.27 7.55
CA MET A 1 -25.03 -66.01 7.98
C MET A 1 -23.94 -65.11 8.52
N ILE A 2 -23.50 -64.13 7.73
CA ILE A 2 -22.50 -63.15 8.18
C ILE A 2 -23.22 -62.13 9.04
N ASN A 3 -22.71 -61.93 10.27
CA ASN A 3 -23.38 -61.16 11.30
C ASN A 3 -23.44 -59.68 10.86
N PHE A 4 -24.65 -59.12 10.77
CA PHE A 4 -24.87 -57.74 10.30
C PHE A 4 -24.12 -56.71 11.19
N PHE A 5 -23.85 -57.07 12.44
CA PHE A 5 -23.07 -56.29 13.38
C PHE A 5 -21.57 -56.16 13.03
N THR A 6 -20.94 -57.21 12.47
CA THR A 6 -19.50 -57.14 12.14
C THR A 6 -19.21 -56.28 10.93
N ILE A 7 -20.16 -56.16 9.99
CA ILE A 7 -20.01 -55.28 8.81
C ILE A 7 -20.16 -53.80 9.20
N SER A 8 -21.03 -53.49 10.16
CA SER A 8 -21.26 -52.11 10.62
C SER A 8 -20.07 -51.52 11.40
N VAL A 9 -19.38 -52.34 12.20
CA VAL A 9 -18.19 -51.91 12.96
C VAL A 9 -16.99 -51.64 12.04
N ILE A 10 -16.82 -52.42 10.97
CA ILE A 10 -15.75 -52.20 9.99
C ILE A 10 -16.00 -50.91 9.19
N LEU A 11 -17.27 -50.58 8.92
CA LEU A 11 -17.64 -49.35 8.20
C LEU A 11 -17.39 -48.08 9.05
N MET A 12 -17.58 -48.13 10.38
CA MET A 12 -17.26 -47.00 11.26
C MET A 12 -15.75 -46.74 11.39
N ILE A 13 -14.90 -47.78 11.32
CA ILE A 13 -13.43 -47.61 11.40
C ILE A 13 -12.88 -47.03 10.08
N LEU A 14 -13.54 -47.27 8.95
CA LEU A 14 -13.15 -46.72 7.65
C LEU A 14 -13.53 -45.25 7.45
N ILE A 15 -14.48 -44.70 8.21
CA ILE A 15 -14.87 -43.27 8.11
C ILE A 15 -14.00 -42.39 9.03
N GLY A 16 -13.29 -42.96 10.01
CA GLY A 16 -12.49 -42.22 10.99
C GLY A 16 -11.05 -41.88 10.61
N SER A 17 -10.56 -42.29 9.43
CA SER A 17 -9.11 -42.22 9.10
C SER A 17 -8.72 -41.27 7.97
N THR A 18 -9.64 -40.45 7.45
CA THR A 18 -9.31 -39.48 6.40
C THR A 18 -9.87 -38.09 6.70
N ILE A 19 -9.41 -37.49 7.79
CA ILE A 19 -9.36 -36.03 7.90
C ILE A 19 -7.92 -35.68 8.29
N SER A 20 -7.00 -35.87 7.35
CA SER A 20 -5.73 -35.14 7.40
C SER A 20 -6.10 -33.67 7.21
N MET A 21 -6.22 -32.93 8.31
CA MET A 21 -6.21 -31.48 8.26
C MET A 21 -4.85 -31.08 7.70
N ASN A 22 -4.80 -30.84 6.38
CA ASN A 22 -3.75 -30.03 5.83
C ASN A 22 -3.98 -28.64 6.42
N TYR A 23 -3.24 -28.31 7.46
CA TYR A 23 -2.98 -26.92 7.78
C TYR A 23 -2.23 -26.38 6.57
N VAL A 24 -3.00 -25.81 5.63
CA VAL A 24 -2.46 -24.85 4.69
C VAL A 24 -2.11 -23.66 5.57
N TYR A 25 -0.87 -23.62 6.04
CA TYR A 25 -0.27 -22.36 6.42
C TYR A 25 -0.34 -21.52 5.15
N ALA A 26 -1.19 -20.50 5.16
CA ALA A 26 -1.07 -19.44 4.20
C ALA A 26 0.36 -18.94 4.36
N GLU A 27 1.16 -19.10 3.32
CA GLU A 27 2.48 -18.48 3.21
C GLU A 27 2.20 -16.97 3.26
N GLY A 28 2.29 -16.39 4.46
CA GLY A 28 2.25 -14.95 4.66
C GLY A 28 3.40 -14.35 3.86
N ASP A 29 3.15 -13.21 3.21
CA ASP A 29 4.20 -12.52 2.48
C ASP A 29 5.30 -12.11 3.46
N LEU A 30 6.41 -12.86 3.50
CA LEU A 30 7.54 -12.62 4.41
C LEU A 30 8.16 -11.22 4.24
N LEU A 31 7.92 -10.59 3.09
CA LEU A 31 8.34 -9.21 2.82
C LEU A 31 7.50 -8.21 3.61
N SER A 32 6.23 -8.55 3.86
CA SER A 32 5.33 -7.72 4.65
C SER A 32 5.82 -7.58 6.09
N ASP A 33 6.58 -8.54 6.64
CA ASP A 33 7.11 -8.44 8.00
C ASP A 33 8.37 -7.56 8.11
N ILE A 34 9.03 -7.26 6.98
CA ILE A 34 10.24 -6.43 6.97
C ILE A 34 9.86 -4.94 7.07
N LYS A 35 9.99 -4.39 8.27
CA LYS A 35 9.56 -3.03 8.63
C LYS A 35 9.99 -1.92 7.66
N PHE A 36 11.24 -1.90 7.20
CA PHE A 36 11.70 -0.83 6.31
C PHE A 36 11.05 -0.91 4.90
N LEU A 37 10.58 -2.09 4.48
CA LEU A 37 9.78 -2.24 3.27
C LEU A 37 8.37 -1.71 3.45
N GLN A 38 7.81 -1.83 4.66
CA GLN A 38 6.51 -1.23 4.99
C GLN A 38 6.58 0.29 5.06
N THR A 39 7.61 0.83 5.72
CA THR A 39 7.73 2.27 5.98
C THR A 39 8.31 3.02 4.79
N GLY A 40 9.05 2.32 3.90
CA GLY A 40 9.76 2.95 2.79
C GLY A 40 10.93 3.81 3.24
N GLU A 41 11.43 3.60 4.46
CA GLU A 41 12.46 4.44 5.07
C GLU A 41 13.45 3.63 5.92
N PHE A 42 14.71 4.06 5.90
CA PHE A 42 15.74 3.64 6.83
C PHE A 42 16.61 4.82 7.24
N SER A 43 17.36 4.67 8.33
CA SER A 43 18.21 5.72 8.85
C SER A 43 19.65 5.25 9.00
N THR A 44 20.56 6.19 9.07
CA THR A 44 21.89 6.04 9.67
C THR A 44 21.88 6.84 10.98
N ASP A 45 22.99 6.85 11.72
CA ASP A 45 23.10 7.67 12.94
C ASP A 45 22.94 9.18 12.68
N GLN A 46 23.08 9.62 11.41
CA GLN A 46 23.12 11.04 11.04
C GLN A 46 22.01 11.47 10.08
N ASN A 47 21.47 10.56 9.28
CA ASN A 47 20.57 10.88 8.17
C ASN A 47 19.45 9.84 8.04
N GLN A 48 18.26 10.30 7.66
CA GLN A 48 17.12 9.46 7.28
C GLN A 48 17.00 9.46 5.75
N PHE A 49 16.66 8.32 5.17
CA PHE A 49 16.59 8.12 3.73
C PHE A 49 15.27 7.45 3.36
N GLN A 50 14.72 7.84 2.21
CA GLN A 50 13.56 7.20 1.61
C GLN A 50 14.00 6.24 0.52
N ILE A 51 13.37 5.08 0.49
CA ILE A 51 13.70 3.98 -0.41
C ILE A 51 12.95 4.18 -1.71
N SER A 52 13.62 4.02 -2.86
CA SER A 52 12.93 4.04 -4.14
C SER A 52 12.06 2.80 -4.33
N ASN A 53 11.05 2.88 -5.18
CA ASN A 53 10.18 1.74 -5.47
C ASN A 53 10.87 0.65 -6.32
N ASP A 54 12.05 0.93 -6.88
CA ASP A 54 12.83 -0.01 -7.68
C ASP A 54 13.87 -0.71 -6.80
N VAL A 55 13.49 -1.87 -6.29
CA VAL A 55 14.31 -2.68 -5.38
C VAL A 55 14.44 -4.10 -5.90
N GLU A 56 15.64 -4.64 -5.84
CA GLU A 56 15.92 -6.05 -6.11
C GLU A 56 15.81 -6.84 -4.80
N ILE A 57 14.91 -7.81 -4.78
CA ILE A 57 14.69 -8.71 -3.65
C ILE A 57 15.20 -10.11 -4.02
N ARG A 58 15.98 -10.71 -3.13
CA ARG A 58 16.41 -12.11 -3.25
C ARG A 58 16.21 -12.84 -1.93
N GLU A 59 15.56 -13.99 -2.02
CA GLU A 59 15.33 -14.88 -0.88
C GLU A 59 16.32 -16.05 -0.88
N PHE A 60 16.74 -16.44 0.32
CA PHE A 60 17.62 -17.57 0.55
C PHE A 60 17.05 -18.45 1.66
N PHE A 61 17.40 -19.74 1.63
CA PHE A 61 17.03 -20.71 2.68
C PHE A 61 15.51 -20.79 2.92
N GLY A 62 14.71 -20.70 1.86
CA GLY A 62 13.25 -20.76 1.95
C GLY A 62 12.63 -19.55 2.66
N GLY A 63 13.16 -18.35 2.39
CA GLY A 63 12.64 -17.10 2.95
C GLY A 63 13.24 -16.68 4.28
N ASN A 64 13.97 -17.56 4.97
CA ASN A 64 14.63 -17.26 6.26
C ASN A 64 15.69 -16.15 6.17
N ILE A 65 16.22 -15.88 4.98
CA ILE A 65 17.07 -14.73 4.74
C ILE A 65 16.56 -14.01 3.49
N VAL A 66 16.19 -12.74 3.65
CA VAL A 66 15.79 -11.85 2.56
C VAL A 66 16.87 -10.79 2.38
N ARG A 67 17.34 -10.62 1.14
CA ARG A 67 18.24 -9.55 0.77
C ARG A 67 17.49 -8.55 -0.09
N VAL A 68 17.57 -7.27 0.29
CA VAL A 68 17.01 -6.17 -0.51
C VAL A 68 18.15 -5.26 -0.93
N SER A 69 18.22 -4.91 -2.20
CA SER A 69 19.20 -3.94 -2.71
C SER A 69 18.53 -2.98 -3.68
N GLY A 70 18.96 -1.72 -3.68
CA GLY A 70 18.36 -0.71 -4.53
C GLY A 70 19.03 0.63 -4.36
N LEU A 71 18.33 1.68 -4.81
CA LEU A 71 18.72 3.07 -4.60
C LEU A 71 17.72 3.75 -3.65
N THR A 72 18.18 4.72 -2.88
CA THR A 72 17.28 5.69 -2.25
C THR A 72 16.69 6.62 -3.30
N ILE A 73 15.66 7.40 -2.95
CA ILE A 73 15.10 8.45 -3.83
C ILE A 73 16.19 9.46 -4.23
N GLU A 74 17.15 9.73 -3.33
CA GLU A 74 18.31 10.60 -3.57
C GLU A 74 19.42 9.92 -4.40
N GLY A 75 19.24 8.65 -4.80
CA GLY A 75 20.16 7.92 -5.67
C GLY A 75 21.30 7.20 -4.95
N PHE A 76 21.24 7.05 -3.62
CA PHE A 76 22.28 6.36 -2.87
C PHE A 76 22.07 4.84 -2.89
N PRO A 77 23.06 4.05 -3.33
CA PRO A 77 22.91 2.61 -3.35
C PRO A 77 22.98 2.03 -1.95
N TYR A 78 22.09 1.07 -1.67
CA TYR A 78 22.03 0.37 -0.40
C TYR A 78 21.81 -1.13 -0.60
N ILE A 79 22.13 -1.90 0.44
CA ILE A 79 21.85 -3.32 0.54
C ILE A 79 21.53 -3.69 1.98
N THR A 80 20.50 -4.50 2.18
CA THR A 80 20.08 -5.04 3.46
C THR A 80 19.97 -6.56 3.41
N TYR A 81 20.10 -7.17 4.58
CA TYR A 81 19.87 -8.58 4.85
C TYR A 81 18.98 -8.66 6.10
N SER A 82 17.79 -9.22 5.92
CA SER A 82 16.84 -9.52 6.99
C SER A 82 16.86 -11.02 7.24
N ARG A 83 17.20 -11.43 8.46
CA ARG A 83 17.11 -12.81 8.90
C ARG A 83 15.80 -12.97 9.67
N ILE A 84 14.99 -13.94 9.24
CA ILE A 84 13.67 -14.24 9.80
C ILE A 84 13.75 -15.61 10.47
N ILE A 85 13.61 -15.67 11.80
CA ILE A 85 13.59 -16.93 12.58
C ILE A 85 12.50 -16.79 13.63
N ASP A 86 11.55 -17.72 13.67
CA ASP A 86 10.51 -17.79 14.71
C ASP A 86 9.81 -16.43 14.98
N GLU A 87 9.41 -15.73 13.90
CA GLU A 87 8.77 -14.41 13.92
C GLU A 87 9.67 -13.24 14.35
N GLU A 88 10.94 -13.48 14.71
CA GLU A 88 11.93 -12.42 14.94
C GLU A 88 12.68 -12.06 13.66
N ILE A 89 12.80 -10.75 13.39
CA ILE A 89 13.50 -10.22 12.22
C ILE A 89 14.71 -9.38 12.63
N ASP A 90 15.92 -9.90 12.40
CA ASP A 90 17.17 -9.15 12.53
C ASP A 90 17.58 -8.59 11.17
N THR A 91 17.47 -7.28 11.00
CA THR A 91 17.87 -6.59 9.76
C THR A 91 19.19 -5.85 9.92
N LYS A 92 20.11 -6.11 9.00
CA LYS A 92 21.37 -5.40 8.86
C LYS A 92 21.49 -4.84 7.46
N GLY A 93 22.16 -3.70 7.32
CA GLY A 93 22.26 -3.06 6.03
C GLY A 93 23.34 -1.99 6.00
N ILE A 94 23.75 -1.67 4.78
CA ILE A 94 24.74 -0.63 4.51
C ILE A 94 24.24 0.23 3.36
N ILE A 95 24.57 1.51 3.41
CA ILE A 95 24.33 2.49 2.35
C ILE A 95 25.66 3.11 1.93
N PHE A 96 25.81 3.40 0.64
CA PHE A 96 26.97 4.08 0.11
C PHE A 96 26.65 5.56 -0.14
N ILE A 97 27.17 6.43 0.73
CA ILE A 97 26.95 7.87 0.70
C ILE A 97 28.30 8.59 0.76
N ASN A 98 28.47 9.64 -0.04
CA ASN A 98 29.68 10.49 -0.03
C ASN A 98 31.00 9.70 -0.11
N GLY A 99 31.04 8.63 -0.90
CA GLY A 99 32.23 7.82 -1.12
C GLY A 99 32.55 6.82 0.00
N LYS A 100 31.66 6.59 0.96
CA LYS A 100 31.87 5.68 2.10
C LYS A 100 30.67 4.77 2.32
N PHE A 101 30.94 3.55 2.80
CA PHE A 101 29.91 2.66 3.32
C PHE A 101 29.58 3.08 4.76
N VAL A 102 28.29 3.31 5.02
CA VAL A 102 27.76 3.68 6.32
C VAL A 102 26.75 2.62 6.74
N SER A 103 26.82 2.19 8.00
CA SER A 103 25.86 1.23 8.53
C SER A 103 24.47 1.86 8.59
N LEU A 104 23.48 1.13 8.11
CA LEU A 104 22.10 1.45 8.38
C LEU A 104 21.78 1.10 9.83
N SER A 105 20.98 1.95 10.45
CA SER A 105 20.50 1.86 11.80
C SER A 105 19.02 1.52 11.73
N PHE A 106 18.71 0.29 12.08
CA PHE A 106 17.35 -0.21 12.24
C PHE A 106 16.99 -0.18 13.72
N ILE A 107 17.33 0.92 14.41
CA ILE A 107 16.88 1.13 15.78
C ILE A 107 15.37 1.08 15.72
N GLU A 108 14.81 0.03 16.32
CA GLU A 108 13.46 0.07 16.82
C GLU A 108 13.40 1.30 17.72
N LYS A 109 12.91 2.42 17.18
CA LYS A 109 12.23 3.38 18.04
C LYS A 109 11.18 2.54 18.73
N THR A 110 11.50 2.11 19.95
CA THR A 110 10.53 1.67 20.93
C THR A 110 9.60 2.85 21.00
N MET A 111 8.52 2.76 20.21
CA MET A 111 7.38 3.62 20.40
C MET A 111 7.05 3.39 21.86
N GLU A 112 7.18 4.44 22.68
CA GLU A 112 6.46 4.45 23.95
C GLU A 112 5.06 3.92 23.64
N THR A 113 4.62 2.94 24.43
CA THR A 113 3.34 2.25 24.29
C THR A 113 2.19 3.25 24.44
N GLN A 114 2.00 4.13 23.47
CA GLN A 114 0.69 4.61 23.10
C GLN A 114 0.11 3.48 22.26
N ASN A 115 -0.79 2.72 22.86
CA ASN A 115 -1.65 1.71 22.24
C ASN A 115 -1.85 1.98 20.74
N THR A 116 -0.94 1.50 19.91
CA THR A 116 -1.12 1.51 18.46
C THR A 116 -1.80 0.19 18.20
N VAL A 117 -3.12 0.24 18.30
CA VAL A 117 -3.99 -0.84 17.83
C VAL A 117 -3.53 -1.16 16.41
N GLU A 118 -3.10 -2.39 16.18
CA GLU A 118 -2.77 -2.87 14.85
C GLU A 118 -3.99 -2.61 13.94
N LYS A 119 -3.80 -1.75 12.94
CA LYS A 119 -4.92 -1.27 12.13
C LYS A 119 -5.24 -2.25 11.02
N GLN A 120 -6.51 -2.61 10.91
CA GLN A 120 -7.01 -3.57 9.93
C GLN A 120 -7.09 -2.95 8.52
N GLU A 121 -6.91 -3.77 7.48
CA GLU A 121 -7.07 -3.37 6.07
C GLU A 121 -8.50 -3.63 5.55
N ASP A 122 -9.47 -3.09 6.28
CA ASP A 122 -10.91 -3.31 6.07
C ASP A 122 -11.64 -2.07 5.51
N LEU A 123 -10.93 -1.02 5.12
CA LEU A 123 -11.49 0.13 4.41
C LEU A 123 -11.46 -0.09 2.89
N ALA A 124 -12.57 0.27 2.24
CA ALA A 124 -12.67 0.39 0.79
C ALA A 124 -12.69 1.86 0.37
N ILE A 125 -11.70 2.26 -0.44
CA ILE A 125 -11.59 3.62 -0.99
C ILE A 125 -12.22 3.65 -2.39
N LEU A 126 -13.36 4.31 -2.52
CA LEU A 126 -14.00 4.54 -3.81
C LEU A 126 -13.81 6.01 -4.21
N VAL A 127 -13.55 6.25 -5.50
CA VAL A 127 -13.16 7.58 -5.98
C VAL A 127 -13.89 7.88 -7.27
N GLN A 128 -14.56 9.03 -7.34
CA GLN A 128 -15.00 9.65 -8.58
C GLN A 128 -14.05 10.78 -8.92
N TYR A 129 -13.51 10.76 -10.13
CA TYR A 129 -12.46 11.71 -10.48
C TYR A 129 -12.44 12.11 -11.94
N THR A 130 -11.85 13.26 -12.17
CA THR A 130 -11.55 13.75 -13.53
C THR A 130 -10.38 12.95 -14.10
N GLN A 131 -10.65 12.01 -15.00
CA GLN A 131 -9.61 11.16 -15.58
C GLN A 131 -8.73 11.90 -16.61
N ARG A 132 -9.29 12.86 -17.34
CA ARG A 132 -8.58 13.64 -18.37
C ARG A 132 -8.93 15.11 -18.22
N VAL A 133 -7.92 15.96 -18.28
CA VAL A 133 -8.06 17.39 -17.99
C VAL A 133 -7.14 18.21 -18.90
N TYR A 134 -7.63 19.34 -19.40
CA TYR A 134 -6.80 20.30 -20.14
C TYR A 134 -6.17 21.32 -19.19
N SER A 135 -5.18 22.06 -19.68
CA SER A 135 -4.67 23.25 -19.00
C SER A 135 -5.80 24.18 -18.56
N GLU A 136 -5.57 24.87 -17.44
CA GLU A 136 -6.50 25.82 -16.82
C GLU A 136 -7.85 25.21 -16.38
N LYS A 137 -7.90 23.89 -16.19
CA LYS A 137 -9.05 23.17 -15.63
C LYS A 137 -8.65 22.46 -14.33
N PHE A 138 -9.67 22.08 -13.58
CA PHE A 138 -9.50 21.40 -12.30
C PHE A 138 -9.58 19.88 -12.47
N VAL A 139 -8.63 19.18 -11.89
CA VAL A 139 -8.77 17.78 -11.50
C VAL A 139 -9.63 17.75 -10.25
N LYS A 140 -10.81 17.16 -10.34
CA LYS A 140 -11.69 16.94 -9.20
C LYS A 140 -11.54 15.52 -8.68
N LEU A 141 -11.46 15.37 -7.36
CA LEU A 141 -11.35 14.11 -6.64
C LEU A 141 -12.42 14.07 -5.54
N ASP A 142 -13.43 13.22 -5.74
CA ASP A 142 -14.44 12.90 -4.73
C ASP A 142 -14.14 11.50 -4.19
N ILE A 143 -13.74 11.43 -2.92
CA ILE A 143 -13.23 10.22 -2.26
C ILE A 143 -14.21 9.80 -1.18
N LYS A 144 -14.74 8.58 -1.26
CA LYS A 144 -15.70 8.05 -0.31
C LYS A 144 -15.18 6.75 0.30
N ILE A 145 -15.26 6.67 1.63
CA ILE A 145 -14.77 5.52 2.40
C ILE A 145 -15.93 4.64 2.82
N TYR A 146 -15.74 3.34 2.64
CA TYR A 146 -16.69 2.31 3.03
C TYR A 146 -16.03 1.22 3.86
N ASP A 147 -16.84 0.54 4.66
CA ASP A 147 -16.50 -0.79 5.16
C ASP A 147 -16.43 -1.75 3.97
N LYS A 148 -15.27 -2.42 3.81
CA LYS A 148 -14.97 -3.31 2.69
C LYS A 148 -15.91 -4.51 2.59
N GLN A 149 -16.46 -4.98 3.71
CA GLN A 149 -17.45 -6.06 3.73
C GLN A 149 -18.85 -5.58 3.37
N GLN A 150 -19.14 -4.29 3.57
CA GLN A 150 -20.46 -3.72 3.29
C GLN A 150 -20.59 -3.14 1.88
N ASN A 151 -19.50 -2.75 1.22
CA ASN A 151 -19.50 -2.27 -0.17
C ASN A 151 -18.88 -3.30 -1.14
N LYS A 152 -19.49 -4.49 -1.24
CA LYS A 152 -18.97 -5.60 -2.06
C LYS A 152 -19.04 -5.34 -3.57
N LEU A 153 -19.91 -4.42 -4.00
CA LEU A 153 -20.13 -4.10 -5.41
C LEU A 153 -19.29 -2.92 -5.91
N ASN A 154 -18.46 -2.31 -5.05
CA ASN A 154 -17.70 -1.10 -5.35
C ASN A 154 -18.60 0.06 -5.88
N ASP A 155 -19.78 0.23 -5.28
CA ASP A 155 -20.74 1.27 -5.64
C ASP A 155 -20.50 2.56 -4.84
N PHE A 156 -20.07 3.62 -5.53
CA PHE A 156 -19.80 4.93 -4.93
C PHE A 156 -21.06 5.62 -4.41
N TYR A 157 -22.23 5.29 -4.96
CA TYR A 157 -23.51 5.89 -4.58
C TYR A 157 -24.24 5.09 -3.49
N GLN A 158 -23.63 4.03 -2.96
CA GLN A 158 -24.22 3.27 -1.87
C GLN A 158 -24.47 4.19 -0.66
N ASN A 159 -25.71 4.23 -0.18
CA ASN A 159 -26.15 5.14 0.88
C ASN A 159 -25.89 4.63 2.30
N TYR A 160 -25.27 3.46 2.45
CA TYR A 160 -24.99 2.82 3.74
C TYR A 160 -23.59 2.18 3.74
N GLY A 161 -23.08 1.88 4.94
CA GLY A 161 -21.75 1.30 5.12
C GLY A 161 -20.59 2.24 4.81
N HIS A 162 -20.87 3.53 4.64
CA HIS A 162 -19.84 4.56 4.53
C HIS A 162 -19.26 4.89 5.91
N ILE A 163 -17.98 5.26 5.97
CA ILE A 163 -17.27 5.52 7.21
C ILE A 163 -16.90 7.00 7.28
N GLN A 164 -17.41 7.68 8.30
CA GLN A 164 -17.11 9.07 8.60
C GLN A 164 -15.84 9.22 9.45
N ASN A 165 -15.39 10.46 9.67
CA ASN A 165 -14.23 10.79 10.52
C ASN A 165 -12.94 10.02 10.20
N THR A 166 -12.77 9.61 8.94
CA THR A 166 -11.54 8.97 8.45
C THR A 166 -10.62 10.05 7.91
N ASN A 167 -9.36 10.06 8.35
CA ASN A 167 -8.34 10.96 7.82
C ASN A 167 -7.99 10.53 6.40
N ILE A 168 -8.00 11.48 5.47
CA ILE A 168 -7.66 11.27 4.06
C ILE A 168 -6.43 12.11 3.73
N GLY A 169 -5.44 11.46 3.14
CA GLY A 169 -4.32 12.13 2.47
C GLY A 169 -4.40 11.91 0.97
N VAL A 170 -4.11 12.96 0.21
CA VAL A 170 -4.05 12.93 -1.26
C VAL A 170 -2.75 13.58 -1.71
N THR A 171 -1.98 12.88 -2.52
CA THR A 171 -0.76 13.39 -3.14
C THR A 171 -0.84 13.18 -4.65
N ILE A 172 -0.50 14.18 -5.43
CA ILE A 172 -0.38 14.08 -6.89
C ILE A 172 1.07 14.31 -7.27
N VAL A 173 1.64 13.36 -8.01
CA VAL A 173 2.99 13.46 -8.57
C VAL A 173 2.93 13.46 -10.10
N ASN A 174 3.88 14.15 -10.73
CA ASN A 174 4.06 14.16 -12.18
C ASN A 174 4.90 12.97 -12.67
N GLU A 175 5.15 12.88 -13.98
CA GLU A 175 5.96 11.79 -14.57
C GLU A 175 7.44 11.81 -14.12
N ASP A 176 7.92 12.96 -13.63
CA ASP A 176 9.25 13.14 -13.08
C ASP A 176 9.31 12.77 -11.57
N ASN A 177 8.23 12.15 -11.04
CA ASN A 177 8.01 11.82 -9.62
C ASN A 177 8.09 13.01 -8.67
N GLN A 178 7.86 14.22 -9.17
CA GLN A 178 7.79 15.43 -8.34
C GLN A 178 6.37 15.59 -7.82
N GLU A 179 6.23 15.83 -6.51
CA GLU A 179 4.96 16.23 -5.92
C GLU A 179 4.55 17.61 -6.44
N ILE A 180 3.38 17.66 -7.08
CA ILE A 180 2.80 18.89 -7.63
C ILE A 180 1.58 19.35 -6.84
N PHE A 181 1.02 18.48 -5.99
CA PHE A 181 -0.10 18.80 -5.13
C PHE A 181 -0.18 17.82 -3.95
N SER A 182 -0.59 18.34 -2.78
CA SER A 182 -0.93 17.55 -1.62
C SER A 182 -2.11 18.18 -0.87
N SER A 183 -3.01 17.35 -0.37
CA SER A 183 -4.20 17.76 0.36
C SER A 183 -4.53 16.73 1.43
N ASN A 184 -4.83 17.20 2.63
CA ASN A 184 -5.23 16.36 3.75
C ASN A 184 -6.58 16.85 4.31
N GLY A 185 -7.39 15.94 4.81
CA GLY A 185 -8.64 16.28 5.49
C GLY A 185 -9.33 15.08 6.11
N ILE A 186 -10.59 15.25 6.47
CA ILE A 186 -11.39 14.22 7.15
C ILE A 186 -12.70 14.04 6.39
N THR A 187 -13.16 12.81 6.25
CA THR A 187 -14.46 12.51 5.64
C THR A 187 -15.62 13.08 6.46
N ASN A 188 -16.62 13.66 5.79
CA ASN A 188 -17.83 14.18 6.39
C ASN A 188 -18.80 13.06 6.87
N GLU A 189 -20.02 13.45 7.28
CA GLU A 189 -21.09 12.56 7.73
C GLU A 189 -21.49 11.46 6.72
N ASN A 190 -21.25 11.69 5.42
CA ASN A 190 -21.51 10.73 4.35
C ASN A 190 -20.27 9.89 3.99
N GLY A 191 -19.22 9.95 4.79
CA GLY A 191 -17.93 9.31 4.51
C GLY A 191 -17.20 9.89 3.30
N LEU A 192 -17.54 11.12 2.89
CA LEU A 192 -17.03 11.79 1.69
C LEU A 192 -15.97 12.84 2.05
N PHE A 193 -14.89 12.86 1.28
CA PHE A 193 -13.88 13.90 1.24
C PHE A 193 -13.73 14.38 -0.21
N GLN A 194 -13.64 15.70 -0.42
CA GLN A 194 -13.54 16.30 -1.76
C GLN A 194 -12.33 17.22 -1.82
N THR A 195 -11.58 17.12 -2.90
CA THR A 195 -10.44 18.02 -3.16
C THR A 195 -10.31 18.28 -4.66
N GLU A 196 -9.69 19.40 -5.00
CA GLU A 196 -9.45 19.78 -6.38
C GLU A 196 -8.04 20.34 -6.57
N TYR A 197 -7.47 20.05 -7.74
CA TYR A 197 -6.15 20.53 -8.15
C TYR A 197 -6.28 21.27 -9.48
N PHE A 198 -5.75 22.49 -9.55
CA PHE A 198 -5.75 23.30 -10.76
C PHE A 198 -4.56 22.96 -11.65
N ILE A 199 -4.80 22.64 -12.92
CA ILE A 199 -3.76 22.42 -13.92
C ILE A 199 -3.31 23.77 -14.49
N PRO A 200 -2.02 24.16 -14.35
CA PRO A 200 -1.50 25.40 -14.91
C PRO A 200 -1.68 25.55 -16.43
N GLU A 201 -1.68 26.80 -16.92
CA GLU A 201 -1.85 27.18 -18.33
C GLU A 201 -0.83 26.48 -19.26
N ASN A 202 0.44 26.42 -18.82
CA ASN A 202 1.56 25.83 -19.59
C ASN A 202 1.85 24.36 -19.22
N SER A 203 0.86 23.62 -18.72
CA SER A 203 1.07 22.21 -18.38
C SER A 203 1.39 21.39 -19.63
N LYS A 204 2.43 20.54 -19.52
CA LYS A 204 2.72 19.56 -20.55
C LYS A 204 1.63 18.48 -20.58
N ARG A 205 1.54 17.77 -21.70
CA ARG A 205 0.79 16.52 -21.74
C ARG A 205 1.57 15.48 -20.96
N GLU A 206 0.96 14.94 -19.91
CA GLU A 206 1.60 13.98 -19.01
C GLU A 206 0.57 13.18 -18.21
N THR A 207 1.04 12.06 -17.64
CA THR A 207 0.28 11.23 -16.71
C THR A 207 0.63 11.59 -15.27
N LEU A 208 -0.35 12.07 -14.53
CA LEU A 208 -0.25 12.35 -13.11
C LEU A 208 -0.64 11.12 -12.30
N THR A 209 0.17 10.75 -11.32
CA THR A 209 -0.16 9.68 -10.37
C THR A 209 -0.74 10.29 -9.11
N VAL A 210 -1.93 9.84 -8.73
CA VAL A 210 -2.62 10.27 -7.52
C VAL A 210 -2.56 9.14 -6.50
N SER A 211 -1.99 9.42 -5.33
CA SER A 211 -1.99 8.55 -4.17
C SER A 211 -3.01 9.04 -3.16
N ILE A 212 -3.84 8.13 -2.67
CA ILE A 212 -4.86 8.39 -1.66
C ILE A 212 -4.59 7.46 -0.49
N THR A 213 -4.48 8.00 0.71
CA THR A 213 -4.39 7.26 1.97
C THR A 213 -5.63 7.54 2.80
N ALA A 214 -6.14 6.51 3.47
CA ALA A 214 -7.28 6.61 4.38
C ALA A 214 -6.93 5.93 5.70
N GLU A 215 -7.11 6.63 6.82
CA GLU A 215 -6.75 6.13 8.14
C GLU A 215 -7.72 6.61 9.22
N ASN A 216 -8.23 5.70 10.02
CA ASN A 216 -9.00 6.00 11.23
C ASN A 216 -8.35 5.32 12.45
N GLU A 217 -9.02 5.30 13.61
CA GLU A 217 -8.46 4.72 14.84
C GLU A 217 -8.07 3.24 14.71
N ASN A 218 -8.82 2.47 13.92
CA ASN A 218 -8.73 1.00 13.89
C ASN A 218 -8.31 0.45 12.53
N SER A 219 -8.28 1.29 11.49
CA SER A 219 -8.16 0.83 10.11
C SER A 219 -7.33 1.76 9.25
N LYS A 220 -6.67 1.19 8.24
CA LYS A 220 -5.90 1.92 7.22
C LYS A 220 -6.09 1.32 5.83
N SER A 221 -6.00 2.13 4.79
CA SER A 221 -6.02 1.69 3.40
C SER A 221 -5.38 2.74 2.49
N SER A 222 -5.00 2.32 1.28
CA SER A 222 -4.45 3.22 0.27
C SER A 222 -4.95 2.86 -1.13
N LYS A 223 -4.94 3.83 -2.04
CA LYS A 223 -5.35 3.67 -3.44
C LYS A 223 -4.54 4.57 -4.36
N LEU A 224 -4.11 3.99 -5.48
CA LEU A 224 -3.46 4.71 -6.57
C LEU A 224 -4.43 4.84 -7.75
N LEU A 225 -4.40 6.00 -8.43
CA LEU A 225 -5.08 6.22 -9.70
C LEU A 225 -4.28 7.16 -10.59
N GLN A 226 -4.66 7.24 -11.87
CA GLN A 226 -3.98 8.07 -12.88
C GLN A 226 -4.91 9.11 -13.47
N VAL A 227 -4.39 10.33 -13.64
CA VAL A 227 -5.06 11.44 -14.31
C VAL A 227 -4.20 11.91 -15.48
N PHE A 228 -4.79 12.11 -16.65
CA PHE A 228 -4.06 12.57 -17.83
C PHE A 228 -4.23 14.07 -18.00
N SER A 229 -3.14 14.81 -17.80
CA SER A 229 -3.02 16.20 -18.25
C SER A 229 -2.85 16.18 -19.78
N LEU A 230 -3.73 16.84 -20.50
CA LEU A 230 -3.74 16.87 -21.97
C LEU A 230 -2.92 18.01 -22.55
N GLY A 231 -2.48 18.95 -21.69
CA GLY A 231 -1.89 20.24 -22.06
C GLY A 231 -2.92 21.24 -22.55
N GLU A 232 -2.47 22.24 -23.31
CA GLU A 232 -3.36 23.21 -23.97
C GLU A 232 -4.22 22.51 -25.05
N PRO A 233 -5.48 22.93 -25.24
CA PRO A 233 -6.28 22.47 -26.37
C PRO A 233 -5.62 22.91 -27.68
N SER A 234 -5.44 21.97 -28.63
CA SER A 234 -4.90 22.27 -29.95
C SER A 234 -5.87 23.16 -30.73
N ASP A 235 -5.42 24.32 -31.20
CA ASP A 235 -6.21 25.27 -32.00
C ASP A 235 -6.34 24.83 -33.49
N ASP A 236 -6.20 23.54 -33.78
CA ASP A 236 -6.19 22.97 -35.14
C ASP A 236 -7.58 22.87 -35.79
N GLY A 237 -8.45 23.84 -35.51
CA GLY A 237 -9.59 24.20 -36.35
C GLY A 237 -9.14 25.03 -37.56
N LYS A 238 -8.22 24.52 -38.39
CA LYS A 238 -7.89 25.18 -39.66
C LYS A 238 -9.10 25.09 -40.61
N SER A 239 -9.84 26.17 -40.77
CA SER A 239 -10.47 26.44 -42.07
C SER A 239 -9.40 27.01 -42.99
N SER A 240 -9.09 26.24 -44.02
CA SER A 240 -8.30 26.67 -45.18
C SER A 240 -9.05 27.70 -46.00
#